data_AF-A0ABC8RBQ3-F1
#
_entry.id   AF-A0ABC8RBQ3-F1
#
_cell.length_a   1.000
_cell.length_b   1.000
_cell.length_c   1.000
_cell.angle_alpha   90.00
_cell.angle_beta   90.00
_cell.angle_gamma   90.00
#
_symmetry.space_group_name_H-M   'P 1'
#
loop_
_entity.id
_entity.type
_entity.pdbx_description
1 polymer ?
#
loop_
_entity_poly.entity_id
_entity_poly.type
_entity_poly.pdbx_seq_one_letter_code
_entity_poly.pdbx_strand_id
1 'polypeptide(L)'
;MHLGAELAAESGIAFNTPSKGGMRLPGSVSISDFPDISNFTVSIENRLQELALALSLKCLSFDFVGTSIDESSEEFGTVQIPSSWRPVLEDQSTLQIFFDYYAITKPPLSKEALECLVRLASVRRSLFTNDAARSKFLAHLMTGTKEILQTGQ
;
A
#
# COMPACT_ATOMS: atom_id res chain seq x y z
N MET A 1 -40.86 -29.05 -19.98
CA MET A 1 -40.52 -30.27 -19.23
C MET A 1 -39.48 -31.03 -20.03
N HIS A 2 -38.39 -31.43 -19.36
CA HIS A 2 -37.36 -32.37 -19.81
C HIS A 2 -36.50 -31.96 -21.02
N LEU A 3 -35.36 -31.30 -20.76
CA LEU A 3 -34.00 -31.82 -21.02
C LEU A 3 -32.98 -30.66 -20.85
N GLY A 4 -32.48 -30.48 -19.64
CA GLY A 4 -31.53 -29.40 -19.33
C GLY A 4 -30.60 -29.81 -18.19
N ALA A 5 -30.03 -31.03 -18.25
CA ALA A 5 -29.26 -31.59 -17.14
C ALA A 5 -28.01 -32.39 -17.53
N GLU A 6 -27.53 -32.33 -18.78
CA GLU A 6 -26.40 -33.18 -19.18
C GLU A 6 -25.40 -32.47 -20.09
N LEU A 7 -24.77 -31.40 -19.60
CA LEU A 7 -23.57 -30.78 -20.22
C LEU A 7 -22.83 -29.81 -19.29
N ALA A 8 -22.74 -30.10 -17.99
CA ALA A 8 -22.03 -29.25 -17.01
C ALA A 8 -21.08 -30.05 -16.10
N ALA A 9 -20.41 -31.08 -16.62
CA ALA A 9 -19.53 -31.95 -15.85
C ALA A 9 -18.01 -31.81 -16.14
N GLU A 10 -17.54 -30.86 -16.96
CA GLU A 10 -16.10 -30.78 -17.31
C GLU A 10 -15.41 -29.40 -17.17
N SER A 11 -16.05 -28.41 -16.56
CA SER A 11 -15.37 -27.17 -16.20
C SER A 11 -15.21 -27.11 -14.68
N GLY A 12 -13.97 -27.29 -14.20
CA GLY A 12 -13.55 -27.15 -12.79
C GLY A 12 -13.68 -25.72 -12.23
N ILE A 13 -14.82 -25.06 -12.49
CA ILE A 13 -15.19 -23.78 -11.94
C ILE A 13 -15.98 -24.08 -10.67
N ALA A 14 -15.30 -23.97 -9.52
CA ALA A 14 -15.98 -23.87 -8.24
C ALA A 14 -16.85 -22.61 -8.27
N PHE A 15 -18.15 -22.77 -8.50
CA PHE A 15 -19.12 -21.71 -8.25
C PHE A 15 -19.05 -21.39 -6.76
N ASN A 16 -18.61 -20.17 -6.45
CA ASN A 16 -18.71 -19.59 -5.12
C ASN A 16 -20.21 -19.59 -4.74
N THR A 17 -20.60 -20.56 -3.91
CA THR A 17 -21.91 -20.57 -3.26
C THR A 17 -22.05 -19.28 -2.46
N PRO A 18 -23.25 -18.66 -2.37
CA PRO A 18 -23.45 -17.55 -1.45
C PRO A 18 -23.12 -18.07 -0.06
N SER A 19 -22.05 -17.53 0.56
CA SER A 19 -21.68 -17.85 1.92
C SER A 19 -22.92 -17.65 2.79
N LYS A 20 -23.49 -18.76 3.26
CA LYS A 20 -24.58 -18.75 4.23
C LYS A 20 -24.15 -17.83 5.36
N GLY A 21 -24.97 -16.82 5.65
CA GLY A 21 -24.78 -15.95 6.80
C GLY A 21 -24.38 -16.79 8.00
N GLY A 22 -23.17 -16.54 8.50
CA GLY A 22 -22.61 -17.27 9.63
C GLY A 22 -23.60 -17.17 10.78
N MET A 23 -24.19 -18.32 11.15
CA MET A 23 -25.04 -18.42 12.32
C MET A 23 -24.16 -18.10 13.52
N ARG A 24 -24.27 -16.88 14.07
CA ARG A 24 -23.64 -16.54 15.35
C ARG A 24 -24.13 -17.55 16.38
N LEU A 25 -23.21 -18.16 17.11
CA LEU A 25 -23.55 -19.05 18.20
C LEU A 25 -24.33 -18.24 19.26
N PRO A 26 -25.45 -18.74 19.79
CA PRO A 26 -26.17 -18.05 20.85
C PRO A 26 -25.24 -17.90 22.06
N GLY A 27 -24.86 -16.66 22.37
CA GLY A 27 -23.91 -16.32 23.45
C GLY A 27 -22.52 -15.84 23.01
N SER A 28 -22.22 -15.76 21.71
CA SER A 28 -20.95 -15.17 21.26
C SER A 28 -20.98 -13.64 21.39
N VAL A 29 -20.32 -13.11 22.42
CA VAL A 29 -20.11 -11.67 22.59
C VAL A 29 -19.01 -11.21 21.64
N SER A 30 -19.28 -10.20 20.82
CA SER A 30 -18.33 -9.55 19.91
C SER A 30 -17.97 -8.16 20.42
N ILE A 31 -16.80 -7.64 20.04
CA ILE A 31 -16.38 -6.26 20.39
C ILE A 31 -17.41 -5.21 19.92
N SER A 32 -18.12 -5.49 18.82
CA SER A 32 -19.24 -4.68 18.31
C SER A 32 -20.38 -4.49 19.33
N ASP A 33 -20.51 -5.37 20.31
CA ASP A 33 -21.58 -5.35 21.31
C ASP A 33 -21.26 -4.35 22.44
N PHE A 34 -20.04 -3.79 22.46
CA PHE A 34 -19.58 -2.76 23.39
C PHE A 34 -19.10 -1.52 22.64
N PRO A 35 -19.99 -0.56 22.34
CA PRO A 35 -19.69 0.59 21.48
C PRO A 35 -18.51 1.43 21.98
N ASP A 36 -18.37 1.63 23.30
CA ASP A 36 -17.26 2.39 23.88
C ASP A 36 -15.89 1.75 23.62
N ILE A 37 -15.81 0.43 23.75
CA ILE A 37 -14.58 -0.34 23.48
C ILE A 37 -14.28 -0.28 21.98
N SER A 38 -15.29 -0.50 21.13
CA SER A 38 -15.12 -0.47 19.67
C SER A 38 -14.68 0.91 19.15
N ASN A 39 -15.20 1.99 19.72
CA ASN A 39 -14.82 3.35 19.33
C ASN A 39 -13.41 3.70 19.81
N PHE A 40 -13.04 3.23 21.00
CA PHE A 40 -11.67 3.35 21.51
C PHE A 40 -10.67 2.61 20.60
N THR A 41 -10.97 1.37 20.20
CA THR A 41 -10.07 0.60 19.31
C THR A 41 -9.92 1.27 17.94
N VAL A 42 -11.01 1.78 17.35
CA VAL A 42 -10.95 2.52 16.07
C VAL A 42 -10.09 3.77 16.18
N SER A 43 -10.20 4.51 17.30
CA SER A 43 -9.36 5.69 17.56
C SER A 43 -7.87 5.34 17.65
N ILE A 44 -7.53 4.23 18.33
CA ILE A 44 -6.15 3.72 18.43
C ILE A 44 -5.63 3.27 17.07
N GLU A 45 -6.44 2.58 16.27
CA GLU A 45 -6.08 2.14 14.92
C GLU A 45 -5.76 3.34 14.01
N ASN A 46 -6.63 4.35 14.01
CA ASN A 46 -6.39 5.58 13.24
C ASN A 46 -5.09 6.27 13.67
N ARG A 47 -4.88 6.43 14.98
CA ARG A 47 -3.66 7.06 15.49
C ARG A 47 -2.40 6.28 15.16
N LEU A 48 -2.47 4.94 15.20
CA LEU A 48 -1.34 4.09 14.83
C LEU A 48 -1.01 4.25 13.34
N GLN A 49 -2.02 4.29 12.47
CA GLN A 49 -1.83 4.50 11.04
C GLN A 49 -1.20 5.87 10.74
N GLU A 50 -1.68 6.94 11.38
CA GLU A 50 -1.08 8.28 11.27
C GLU A 50 0.39 8.28 11.67
N LEU A 51 0.71 7.69 12.83
CA LEU A 51 2.09 7.63 13.31
C LEU A 51 2.99 6.76 12.42
N ALA A 52 2.46 5.66 11.88
CA ALA A 52 3.18 4.78 10.97
C ALA A 52 3.49 5.47 9.64
N LEU A 53 2.53 6.23 9.09
CA LEU A 53 2.75 7.02 7.88
C LEU A 53 3.78 8.11 8.11
N ALA A 54 3.64 8.88 9.20
CA ALA A 54 4.58 9.94 9.55
C ALA A 54 6.00 9.37 9.74
N LEU A 55 6.13 8.23 10.43
CA LEU A 55 7.42 7.53 10.57
C LEU A 55 7.98 7.11 9.21
N SER A 56 7.15 6.52 8.36
CA SER A 56 7.56 6.10 7.01
C SER A 56 8.09 7.28 6.20
N LEU A 57 7.39 8.42 6.23
CA LEU A 57 7.84 9.64 5.57
C LEU A 57 9.17 10.15 6.12
N LYS A 58 9.35 10.13 7.45
CA LYS A 58 10.63 10.51 8.08
C LYS A 58 11.76 9.57 7.68
N CYS A 59 11.52 8.27 7.69
CA CYS A 59 12.47 7.25 7.24
C CYS A 59 12.87 7.47 5.77
N LEU A 60 11.89 7.64 4.87
CA LEU A 60 12.13 7.89 3.45
C LEU A 60 12.75 9.26 3.16
N SER A 61 12.68 10.20 4.11
CA SER A 61 13.25 11.54 3.97
C SER A 61 14.59 11.70 4.68
N PHE A 62 15.02 10.71 5.45
CA PHE A 62 16.25 10.77 6.22
C PHE A 62 17.47 10.57 5.32
N ASP A 63 18.50 11.39 5.50
CA ASP A 63 19.79 11.19 4.84
C ASP A 63 20.62 10.18 5.65
N PHE A 64 20.61 8.91 5.22
CA PHE A 64 21.35 7.84 5.86
C PHE A 64 22.86 7.87 5.59
N VAL A 65 23.32 8.59 4.58
CA VAL A 65 24.73 8.56 4.15
C VAL A 65 25.50 9.76 4.72
N GLY A 66 24.81 10.78 5.23
CA GLY A 66 25.44 11.92 5.88
C GLY A 66 26.38 12.64 4.92
N THR A 67 25.96 12.82 3.66
CA THR A 67 26.80 13.47 2.67
C THR A 67 26.77 14.98 2.90
N SER A 68 27.91 15.53 3.31
CA SER A 68 28.24 16.91 2.97
C SER A 68 27.99 17.07 1.47
N ILE A 69 27.07 17.96 1.10
CA ILE A 69 26.78 18.30 -0.28
C ILE A 69 28.10 18.75 -0.90
N ASP A 70 28.73 17.89 -1.69
CA ASP A 70 29.72 18.35 -2.64
C ASP A 70 28.92 18.96 -3.79
N GLU A 71 28.87 20.30 -3.82
CA GLU A 71 28.09 21.12 -4.75
C GLU A 71 28.46 20.89 -6.24
N SER A 72 29.45 20.01 -6.51
CA SER A 72 29.93 19.66 -7.85
C SER A 72 29.21 18.46 -8.49
N SER A 73 28.40 17.70 -7.73
CA SER A 73 27.74 16.49 -8.26
C SER A 73 26.36 16.76 -8.84
N GLU A 74 26.12 16.34 -10.09
CA GLU A 74 24.82 16.45 -10.79
C GLU A 74 23.71 15.55 -10.18
N GLU A 75 23.99 14.82 -9.10
CA GLU A 75 23.07 13.87 -8.47
C GLU A 75 22.17 14.54 -7.41
N PHE A 76 21.63 15.72 -7.76
CA PHE A 76 20.65 16.43 -6.93
C PHE A 76 19.33 15.63 -6.87
N GLY A 77 18.87 15.30 -5.66
CA GLY A 77 17.51 14.80 -5.43
C GLY A 77 17.35 13.28 -5.27
N THR A 78 18.44 12.52 -5.17
CA THR A 78 18.36 11.07 -4.96
C THR A 78 18.28 10.69 -3.48
N VAL A 79 17.19 10.03 -3.09
CA VAL A 79 17.03 9.55 -1.70
C VAL A 79 18.05 8.44 -1.43
N GLN A 80 18.90 8.63 -0.42
CA GLN A 80 19.86 7.63 0.02
C GLN A 80 19.20 6.61 0.95
N ILE A 81 18.61 5.57 0.39
CA ILE A 81 18.01 4.47 1.16
C ILE A 81 19.05 3.36 1.38
N PRO A 82 19.13 2.75 2.58
CA PRO A 82 19.96 1.58 2.83
C PRO A 82 19.68 0.45 1.82
N SER A 83 20.74 -0.15 1.29
CA SER A 83 20.64 -1.24 0.31
C SER A 83 19.93 -2.49 0.83
N SER A 84 19.90 -2.67 2.16
CA SER A 84 19.15 -3.73 2.84
C SER A 84 17.62 -3.60 2.67
N TRP A 85 17.10 -2.42 2.32
CA TRP A 85 15.66 -2.20 2.09
C TRP A 85 15.22 -2.58 0.68
N ARG A 86 16.15 -2.96 -0.21
CA ARG A 86 15.85 -3.39 -1.58
C ARG A 86 14.70 -4.41 -1.67
N PRO A 87 14.66 -5.50 -0.87
CA PRO A 87 13.57 -6.48 -0.98
C PRO A 87 12.19 -5.88 -0.67
N VAL A 88 12.14 -4.90 0.25
CA VAL A 88 10.91 -4.20 0.61
C VAL A 88 10.47 -3.27 -0.53
N LEU A 89 11.41 -2.56 -1.15
CA LEU A 89 11.10 -1.62 -2.24
C LEU A 89 10.74 -2.29 -3.56
N GLU A 90 11.33 -3.45 -3.85
CA GLU A 90 10.99 -4.23 -5.05
C GLU A 90 9.64 -4.95 -4.91
N ASP A 91 9.13 -5.11 -3.69
CA ASP A 91 7.79 -5.60 -3.46
C ASP A 91 6.74 -4.55 -3.88
N GLN A 92 5.83 -4.97 -4.76
CA GLN A 92 4.74 -4.12 -5.24
C GLN A 92 3.77 -3.76 -4.12
N SER A 93 3.64 -4.63 -3.11
CA SER A 93 2.77 -4.40 -1.96
C SER A 93 3.17 -3.13 -1.20
N THR A 94 4.47 -2.81 -1.14
CA THR A 94 4.99 -1.62 -0.47
C THR A 94 4.46 -0.34 -1.10
N LEU A 95 4.49 -0.22 -2.43
CA LEU A 95 3.90 0.92 -3.12
C LEU A 95 2.37 0.95 -2.94
N GLN A 96 1.74 -0.22 -3.00
CA GLN A 96 0.30 -0.34 -2.88
C GLN A 96 -0.22 0.21 -1.55
N ILE A 97 0.50 -0.01 -0.44
CA ILE A 97 0.14 0.53 0.88
C ILE A 97 -0.07 2.06 0.80
N PHE A 98 0.85 2.79 0.17
CA PHE A 98 0.74 4.26 0.08
C PHE A 98 -0.36 4.71 -0.89
N PHE A 99 -0.60 3.98 -1.98
CA PHE A 99 -1.72 4.25 -2.89
C PHE A 99 -3.07 4.02 -2.21
N ASP A 100 -3.24 2.90 -1.51
CA ASP A 100 -4.44 2.56 -0.77
C ASP A 100 -4.70 3.59 0.34
N TYR A 101 -3.64 3.97 1.06
CA TYR A 101 -3.74 4.98 2.12
C TYR A 101 -4.12 6.36 1.57
N TYR A 102 -3.57 6.75 0.41
CA TYR A 102 -3.98 7.97 -0.28
C TYR A 102 -5.48 7.93 -0.63
N ALA A 103 -5.97 6.80 -1.17
CA ALA A 103 -7.36 6.68 -1.63
C ALA A 103 -8.39 6.75 -0.48
N ILE A 104 -8.07 6.19 0.68
CA ILE A 104 -9.00 6.12 1.83
C ILE A 104 -8.91 7.31 2.79
N THR A 105 -7.89 8.16 2.67
CA THR A 105 -7.68 9.32 3.56
C THR A 105 -7.91 10.66 2.86
N LYS A 106 -7.96 11.73 3.65
CA LYS A 106 -8.07 13.12 3.18
C LYS A 106 -6.86 13.93 3.64
N PRO A 107 -6.61 15.12 3.08
CA PRO A 107 -5.58 16.02 3.58
C PRO A 107 -5.79 16.30 5.09
N PRO A 108 -4.73 16.30 5.92
CA PRO A 108 -3.31 16.29 5.55
C PRO A 108 -2.69 14.89 5.30
N LEU A 109 -3.37 13.79 5.66
CA LEU A 109 -2.79 12.45 5.61
C LEU A 109 -2.55 11.94 4.18
N SER A 110 -3.48 12.20 3.27
CA SER A 110 -3.31 11.85 1.86
C SER A 110 -2.11 12.58 1.24
N LYS A 111 -1.80 13.79 1.70
CA LYS A 111 -0.60 14.54 1.31
C LYS A 111 0.67 13.82 1.77
N GLU A 112 0.72 13.34 3.01
CA GLU A 112 1.89 12.60 3.51
C GLU A 112 2.11 11.27 2.76
N ALA A 113 1.02 10.60 2.37
CA ALA A 113 1.10 9.39 1.53
C ALA A 113 1.67 9.70 0.14
N LEU A 114 1.24 10.79 -0.49
CA LEU A 114 1.84 11.28 -1.74
C LEU A 114 3.31 11.65 -1.56
N GLU A 115 3.67 12.31 -0.47
CA GLU A 115 5.07 12.64 -0.19
C GLU A 115 5.93 11.37 -0.07
N CYS A 116 5.42 10.30 0.56
CA CYS A 116 6.09 8.99 0.58
C CYS A 116 6.30 8.43 -0.83
N LEU A 117 5.26 8.44 -1.67
CA LEU A 117 5.35 7.99 -3.06
C LEU A 117 6.37 8.80 -3.86
N VAL A 118 6.46 10.11 -3.65
CA VAL A 118 7.48 10.97 -4.28
C VAL A 118 8.88 10.58 -3.82
N ARG A 119 9.11 10.32 -2.53
CA ARG A 119 10.43 9.85 -2.05
C ARG A 119 10.81 8.50 -2.65
N LEU A 120 9.83 7.60 -2.78
CA LEU A 120 10.00 6.28 -3.39
C LEU A 120 10.29 6.38 -4.90
N ALA A 121 9.71 7.35 -5.61
CA ALA A 121 10.02 7.61 -7.01
C ALA A 121 11.46 8.11 -7.21
N SER A 122 12.01 8.81 -6.21
CA SER A 122 13.35 9.41 -6.24
C SER A 122 14.48 8.49 -5.78
N VAL A 123 14.23 7.18 -5.62
CA VAL A 123 15.28 6.23 -5.25
C VAL A 123 16.26 5.99 -6.40
N ARG A 124 17.55 5.81 -6.08
CA ARG A 124 18.60 5.60 -7.09
C ARG A 124 18.38 4.32 -7.88
N ARG A 125 18.73 4.35 -9.18
CA ARG A 125 18.77 3.17 -10.06
C ARG A 125 19.58 2.02 -9.45
N SER A 126 20.70 2.33 -8.80
CA SER A 126 21.61 1.36 -8.18
C SER A 126 21.01 0.60 -7.01
N LEU A 127 19.85 1.02 -6.50
CA LEU A 127 19.14 0.32 -5.44
C LEU A 127 18.49 -0.96 -5.96
N PHE A 128 18.09 -1.01 -7.22
CA PHE A 128 17.41 -2.17 -7.81
C PHE A 128 18.40 -3.26 -8.20
N THR A 129 17.95 -4.52 -8.11
CA THR A 129 18.74 -5.70 -8.47
C THR A 129 19.13 -5.69 -9.95
N ASN A 130 18.22 -5.24 -10.82
CA ASN A 130 18.42 -5.14 -12.26
C ASN A 130 17.40 -4.17 -12.89
N ASP A 131 17.58 -3.90 -14.19
CA ASP A 131 16.70 -2.99 -14.95
C ASP A 131 15.25 -3.49 -15.06
N ALA A 132 15.02 -4.80 -15.03
CA ALA A 132 13.67 -5.37 -15.08
C ALA A 132 12.90 -5.09 -13.78
N ALA A 133 13.54 -5.28 -12.62
CA ALA A 133 12.98 -4.94 -11.31
C ALA A 133 12.65 -3.44 -11.21
N ARG A 134 13.57 -2.58 -11.67
CA ARG A 134 13.33 -1.13 -11.75
C ARG A 134 12.14 -0.80 -12.65
N SER A 135 12.10 -1.39 -13.84
CA SER A 135 11.02 -1.11 -14.81
C SER A 135 9.66 -1.53 -14.26
N LYS A 136 9.60 -2.67 -13.54
CA LYS A 136 8.38 -3.12 -12.86
C LYS A 136 7.93 -2.14 -11.78
N PHE A 137 8.85 -1.71 -10.91
CA PHE A 137 8.58 -0.71 -9.88
C PHE A 137 8.06 0.61 -10.47
N LEU A 138 8.74 1.14 -11.49
CA LEU A 138 8.35 2.40 -12.13
C LEU A 138 7.00 2.27 -12.86
N ALA A 139 6.73 1.13 -13.51
CA ALA A 139 5.45 0.90 -14.17
C ALA A 139 4.28 0.91 -13.17
N HIS A 140 4.46 0.32 -11.99
CA HIS A 140 3.47 0.35 -10.91
C HIS A 140 3.26 1.77 -10.40
N LEU A 141 4.35 2.50 -10.14
CA LEU A 141 4.28 3.91 -9.70
C LEU A 141 3.56 4.80 -10.72
N MET A 142 3.87 4.65 -12.02
CA MET A 142 3.21 5.40 -13.10
C MET A 142 1.73 5.06 -13.22
N THR A 143 1.37 3.79 -13.07
CA THR A 143 -0.02 3.33 -13.13
C THR A 143 -0.83 3.92 -11.97
N GLY A 144 -0.35 3.79 -10.73
CA GLY A 144 -1.02 4.39 -9.58
C GLY A 144 -1.08 5.91 -9.65
N THR A 145 -0.02 6.58 -10.13
CA THR A 145 -0.05 8.05 -10.33
C THR A 145 -1.09 8.46 -11.37
N LYS A 146 -1.21 7.69 -12.46
CA LYS A 146 -2.26 7.92 -13.47
C LYS A 146 -3.66 7.79 -12.87
N GLU A 147 -3.90 6.78 -12.04
CA GLU A 147 -5.19 6.58 -11.37
C GLU A 147 -5.53 7.75 -10.46
N ILE A 148 -4.57 8.23 -9.66
CA ILE A 148 -4.73 9.43 -8.81
C ILE A 148 -5.14 10.65 -9.65
N LEU A 149 -4.47 10.88 -10.78
CA LEU A 149 -4.80 12.01 -11.66
C LEU A 149 -6.17 11.88 -12.32
N GLN A 150 -6.67 10.65 -12.51
CA GLN A 150 -7.98 10.40 -13.09
C GLN A 150 -9.12 10.55 -12.07
N THR A 151 -8.87 10.24 -10.79
CA THR A 151 -9.88 10.39 -9.73
C THR A 151 -10.01 11.82 -9.25
N GLY A 152 -8.96 12.65 -9.40
CA GLY A 152 -9.00 14.09 -9.08
C GLY A 152 -9.23 14.39 -7.60
N GLN A 153 -8.81 13.47 -6.72
CA GLN A 153 -8.95 13.56 -5.25
C GLN A 153 -7.99 14.56 -4.59
#